data_AF-A0A498J3J2-F1
#
_entry.id   AF-A0A498J3J2-F1
#
_cell.length_a   1.000
_cell.length_b   1.000
_cell.length_c   1.000
_cell.angle_alpha   90.00
_cell.angle_beta   90.00
_cell.angle_gamma   90.00
#
_symmetry.space_group_name_H-M   'P 1'
#
loop_
_entity.id
_entity.type
_entity.pdbx_description
1 polymer ?
#
loop_
_entity_poly.entity_id
_entity_poly.type
_entity_poly.pdbx_seq_one_letter_code
_entity_poly.pdbx_strand_id
1 'polypeptide(L)'
;MQAYNLSKDHKPDMENEKERILKADGFIQVGRVNGRDAELKQNKQLPVEMQIVTANPDITSVELCDDDEFLVIACDGIWDCMSSQQLVDYVREQLKHVS
;
A
#
# COMPACT_ATOMS: atom_id res chain seq x y z
N MET A 1 -7.58 -3.53 21.66
CA MET A 1 -6.21 -3.46 21.12
C MET A 1 -6.18 -2.38 20.08
N GLN A 2 -5.11 -1.61 20.03
CA GLN A 2 -4.91 -0.63 18.98
C GLN A 2 -4.32 -1.33 17.75
N ALA A 3 -4.94 -1.16 16.59
CA ALA A 3 -4.34 -1.57 15.33
C ALA A 3 -3.08 -0.75 15.03
N TYR A 4 -2.04 -1.41 14.55
CA TYR A 4 -0.79 -0.79 14.10
C TYR A 4 -0.58 -1.09 12.62
N ASN A 5 -0.55 -0.04 11.78
CA ASN A 5 -0.36 -0.19 10.34
C ASN A 5 1.12 -0.40 10.00
N LEU A 6 1.44 -1.52 9.38
CA LEU A 6 2.80 -1.88 8.97
C LEU A 6 3.16 -1.44 7.55
N SER A 7 2.15 -1.20 6.71
CA SER A 7 2.29 -0.75 5.33
C SER A 7 1.43 0.50 5.06
N LYS A 8 1.74 1.18 3.96
CA LYS A 8 0.93 2.25 3.41
C LYS A 8 0.63 1.92 1.95
N ASP A 9 -0.62 2.11 1.55
CA ASP A 9 -1.03 1.87 0.17
C ASP A 9 -0.31 2.84 -0.77
N HIS A 10 0.22 2.33 -1.88
CA HIS A 10 0.81 3.15 -2.93
C HIS A 10 -0.29 3.65 -3.87
N LYS A 11 -0.92 4.77 -3.51
CA LYS A 11 -1.92 5.44 -4.36
C LYS A 11 -1.27 6.55 -5.19
N PRO A 12 -1.60 6.70 -6.50
CA PRO A 12 -0.95 7.68 -7.37
C PRO A 12 -1.04 9.14 -6.90
N ASP A 13 -2.07 9.48 -6.14
CA ASP A 13 -2.32 10.83 -5.61
C ASP A 13 -1.49 11.18 -4.37
N MET A 14 -0.76 10.23 -3.78
CA MET A 14 0.22 10.52 -2.73
C MET A 14 1.37 11.36 -3.29
N GLU A 15 1.88 12.30 -2.49
CA GLU A 15 2.84 13.29 -2.96
C GLU A 15 4.12 12.66 -3.54
N ASN A 16 4.68 11.63 -2.90
CA ASN A 16 5.86 10.91 -3.37
C ASN A 16 5.60 10.17 -4.70
N GLU A 17 4.47 9.48 -4.81
CA GLU A 17 4.08 8.74 -6.01
C GLU A 17 3.83 9.71 -7.18
N LYS A 18 3.10 10.78 -6.90
CA LYS A 18 2.79 11.85 -7.86
C LYS A 18 4.05 12.53 -8.37
N GLU A 19 4.98 12.88 -7.47
CA GLU A 19 6.26 13.49 -7.86
C GLU A 19 7.06 12.55 -8.77
N ARG A 20 7.15 11.25 -8.43
CA ARG A 20 7.82 10.25 -9.28
C ARG A 20 7.17 10.16 -10.65
N ILE A 21 5.84 10.04 -10.70
CA ILE A 21 5.07 9.93 -11.95
C ILE A 21 5.33 11.14 -12.85
N LEU A 22 5.27 12.36 -12.31
CA LEU A 22 5.50 13.59 -13.07
C LEU A 22 6.94 13.71 -13.58
N LYS A 23 7.93 13.33 -12.76
CA LYS A 23 9.36 13.32 -13.16
C LYS A 23 9.66 12.31 -14.25
N ALA A 24 8.84 11.27 -14.37
CA ALA A 24 8.95 10.25 -15.39
C ALA A 24 8.11 10.57 -16.64
N ASP A 25 7.72 11.83 -16.83
CA ASP A 25 6.89 12.33 -17.94
C ASP A 25 5.48 11.71 -18.00
N GLY A 26 5.02 11.16 -16.87
CA GLY A 26 3.67 10.63 -16.71
C GLY A 26 2.68 11.66 -16.17
N PHE A 27 1.40 11.29 -16.17
CA PHE A 27 0.33 12.08 -15.56
C PHE A 27 -0.69 11.19 -14.84
N ILE A 28 -1.50 11.80 -13.97
CA ILE A 28 -2.57 11.11 -13.24
C ILE A 28 -3.91 11.63 -13.77
N GLN A 29 -4.78 10.69 -14.14
CA GLN A 29 -6.14 10.98 -14.59
C GLN A 29 -7.11 10.05 -13.86
N VAL A 30 -8.03 10.62 -13.08
CA VAL A 30 -9.06 9.89 -12.31
C VAL A 30 -8.46 8.74 -11.48
N GLY A 31 -7.39 9.03 -10.74
CA GLY A 31 -6.71 8.06 -9.88
C GLY A 31 -5.89 6.98 -10.62
N ARG A 32 -5.71 7.10 -11.94
CA ARG A 32 -4.92 6.17 -12.75
C ARG A 32 -3.74 6.88 -13.41
N VAL A 33 -2.64 6.15 -13.56
CA VAL A 33 -1.44 6.66 -14.24
C VAL A 33 -1.57 6.49 -15.75
N ASN A 34 -1.31 7.55 -16.52
CA ASN A 34 -1.33 7.61 -18.00
C ASN A 34 -2.63 7.11 -18.69
N GLY A 35 -3.71 6.85 -17.95
CA GLY A 35 -4.95 6.28 -18.48
C GLY A 35 -4.88 4.83 -19.00
N ARG A 36 -3.68 4.25 -19.25
CA ARG A 36 -3.42 2.84 -19.64
C ARG A 36 -2.00 2.38 -19.24
N ASP A 37 -1.82 1.08 -18.99
CA ASP A 37 -0.59 0.46 -18.41
C ASP A 37 0.61 0.25 -19.36
N ALA A 38 0.46 0.44 -20.68
CA ALA A 38 1.36 -0.21 -21.64
C ALA A 38 2.80 0.37 -21.76
N GLU A 39 3.09 1.55 -21.21
CA GLU A 39 4.35 2.28 -21.47
C GLU A 39 5.10 2.75 -20.20
N LEU A 40 4.77 2.21 -19.03
CA LEU A 40 5.12 2.79 -17.73
C LEU A 40 6.60 2.65 -17.29
N LYS A 41 7.42 1.85 -17.99
CA LYS A 41 8.83 1.54 -17.61
C LYS A 41 9.84 1.76 -18.75
N GLN A 42 9.60 2.72 -19.61
CA GLN A 42 10.40 2.90 -20.83
C GLN A 42 11.27 4.15 -20.82
N ASN A 43 11.31 4.92 -19.72
CA ASN A 43 12.17 6.09 -19.65
C ASN A 43 13.63 5.66 -19.48
N LYS A 44 14.38 5.62 -20.59
CA LYS A 44 15.79 5.19 -20.63
C LYS A 44 16.75 6.12 -19.89
N GLN A 45 16.29 7.32 -19.51
CA GLN A 45 17.10 8.30 -18.78
C GLN A 45 16.92 8.20 -17.26
N LEU A 46 15.94 7.41 -16.80
CA LEU A 46 15.65 7.23 -15.38
C LEU A 46 16.05 5.82 -14.92
N PRO A 47 16.50 5.69 -13.67
CA PRO A 47 16.70 4.38 -13.06
C PRO A 47 15.35 3.67 -12.85
N VAL A 48 15.39 2.37 -12.58
CA VAL A 48 14.20 1.50 -12.52
C VAL A 48 13.21 1.91 -11.43
N GLU A 49 13.72 2.47 -10.34
CA GLU A 49 12.95 2.93 -9.18
C GLU A 49 12.22 4.25 -9.41
N MET A 50 12.68 5.04 -10.38
CA MET A 50 12.11 6.36 -10.74
C MET A 50 11.19 6.29 -11.96
N GLN A 51 10.87 5.10 -12.46
CA GLN A 51 9.92 4.94 -13.55
C GLN A 51 8.50 5.35 -13.13
N ILE A 52 7.63 5.62 -14.10
CA ILE A 52 6.23 6.00 -13.88
C ILE A 52 5.54 4.98 -12.94
N VAL A 53 5.76 3.69 -13.19
CA VAL A 53 5.48 2.62 -12.24
C VAL A 53 6.77 1.89 -11.87
N THR A 54 7.00 1.77 -10.57
CA THR A 54 8.20 1.15 -10.00
C THR A 54 7.89 -0.24 -9.42
N ALA A 55 8.90 -1.11 -9.40
CA ALA A 55 8.86 -2.38 -8.66
C ALA A 55 9.71 -2.31 -7.38
N ASN A 56 10.14 -1.12 -6.98
CA ASN A 56 10.90 -0.90 -5.75
C ASN A 56 9.93 -0.90 -4.54
N PRO A 57 10.02 -1.88 -3.62
CA PRO A 57 9.10 -1.99 -2.50
C PRO A 57 9.50 -1.07 -1.34
N ASP A 58 8.51 -0.69 -0.52
CA ASP A 58 8.76 -0.16 0.82
C ASP A 58 9.01 -1.32 1.78
N ILE A 59 10.07 -1.21 2.59
CA ILE A 59 10.46 -2.23 3.57
C ILE A 59 10.39 -1.63 4.98
N THR A 60 9.53 -2.20 5.81
CA THR A 60 9.44 -1.90 7.24
C THR A 60 9.86 -3.13 8.04
N SER A 61 10.74 -2.97 9.03
CA SER A 61 11.09 -4.02 9.99
C SER A 61 10.62 -3.61 11.38
N VAL A 62 9.97 -4.53 12.10
CA VAL A 62 9.46 -4.31 13.45
C VAL A 62 9.88 -5.50 14.31
N GLU A 63 10.37 -5.21 15.52
CA GLU A 63 10.65 -6.23 16.53
C GLU A 63 9.36 -6.62 17.25
N LEU A 64 9.11 -7.93 17.35
CA LEU A 64 7.94 -8.44 18.06
C LEU A 64 8.14 -8.38 19.58
N CYS A 65 7.06 -8.17 20.30
CA CYS A 65 6.98 -8.19 21.76
C CYS A 65 5.82 -9.05 22.24
N ASP A 66 5.74 -9.28 23.56
CA ASP A 66 4.71 -10.13 24.16
C ASP A 66 3.28 -9.56 24.02
N ASP A 67 3.14 -8.28 23.67
CA ASP A 67 1.84 -7.62 23.43
C ASP A 67 1.29 -7.83 22.00
N ASP A 68 2.09 -8.40 21.08
CA ASP A 68 1.69 -8.66 19.70
C ASP A 68 0.87 -9.95 19.59
N GLU A 69 -0.40 -9.84 19.17
CA GLU A 69 -1.32 -11.00 19.17
C GLU A 69 -1.47 -11.68 17.80
N PHE A 70 -1.57 -10.90 16.73
CA PHE A 70 -1.75 -11.42 15.37
C PHE A 70 -1.39 -10.40 14.29
N LEU A 71 -1.10 -10.90 13.09
CA LEU A 71 -0.90 -10.10 11.88
C LEU A 71 -2.09 -10.31 10.93
N VAL A 72 -2.59 -9.23 10.34
CA VAL A 72 -3.59 -9.27 9.27
C VAL A 72 -2.95 -8.83 7.96
N ILE A 73 -3.07 -9.67 6.93
CA ILE A 73 -2.72 -9.36 5.55
C ILE A 73 -3.97 -9.54 4.71
N ALA A 74 -4.39 -8.50 4.01
CA ALA A 74 -5.55 -8.52 3.13
C ALA A 74 -5.33 -7.61 1.92
N CYS A 75 -6.17 -7.78 0.89
CA CYS A 75 -6.18 -6.91 -0.27
C CYS A 75 -7.19 -5.75 -0.11
N ASP A 76 -7.13 -4.79 -1.04
CA ASP A 76 -7.99 -3.60 -1.09
C ASP A 76 -9.49 -3.93 -0.93
N GLY A 77 -9.97 -5.09 -1.38
CA GLY A 77 -11.38 -5.48 -1.21
C GLY A 77 -11.87 -5.49 0.25
N ILE A 78 -10.97 -5.68 1.22
CA ILE A 78 -11.28 -5.53 2.66
C ILE A 78 -11.07 -4.08 3.10
N TRP A 79 -9.93 -3.48 2.74
CA TRP A 79 -9.54 -2.14 3.21
C TRP A 79 -10.41 -1.02 2.65
N ASP A 80 -11.06 -1.24 1.50
CA ASP A 80 -12.06 -0.35 0.91
C ASP A 80 -13.35 -0.29 1.74
N CYS A 81 -13.60 -1.31 2.58
CA CYS A 81 -14.82 -1.44 3.37
C CYS A 81 -14.59 -1.22 4.87
N MET A 82 -13.37 -1.42 5.37
CA MET A 82 -13.04 -1.42 6.79
C MET A 82 -11.71 -0.72 7.07
N SER A 83 -11.71 0.16 8.07
CA SER A 83 -10.45 0.64 8.65
C SER A 83 -9.68 -0.48 9.35
N SER A 84 -8.37 -0.30 9.51
CA SER A 84 -7.51 -1.25 10.24
C SER A 84 -8.04 -1.57 11.64
N GLN A 85 -8.54 -0.57 12.35
CA GLN A 85 -9.08 -0.76 13.70
C GLN A 85 -10.36 -1.61 13.68
N GLN A 86 -11.29 -1.31 12.77
CA GLN A 86 -12.53 -2.09 12.62
C GLN A 86 -12.23 -3.56 12.30
N LEU A 87 -11.24 -3.83 11.44
CA LEU A 87 -10.87 -5.20 11.09
C LEU A 87 -10.22 -5.94 12.26
N VAL A 88 -9.31 -5.27 13.00
CA VAL A 88 -8.69 -5.84 14.21
C VAL A 88 -9.73 -6.18 15.26
N ASP A 89 -10.68 -5.28 15.51
CA ASP A 89 -11.76 -5.52 16.47
C ASP A 89 -12.64 -6.70 16.06
N TYR A 90 -12.99 -6.79 14.77
CA TYR A 90 -13.76 -7.91 14.21
C TYR A 90 -13.02 -9.25 14.35
N VAL A 91 -11.77 -9.34 13.91
CA VAL A 91 -10.96 -10.57 13.99
C VAL A 91 -10.82 -11.02 15.43
N ARG A 92 -10.61 -10.09 16.36
CA ARG A 92 -10.51 -10.40 17.78
C ARG A 92 -11.81 -10.97 18.35
N GLU A 93 -12.96 -10.46 17.93
CA GLU A 93 -14.25 -11.03 18.31
C GLU A 93 -14.38 -12.46 17.79
N GLN A 94 -14.01 -12.71 16.53
CA GLN A 94 -14.07 -14.06 15.95
C GLN A 94 -13.15 -15.06 16.66
N LEU A 95 -11.93 -14.66 17.04
CA LEU A 95 -10.98 -15.53 17.74
C LEU A 95 -11.48 -15.98 19.12
N LYS A 96 -12.30 -15.18 19.80
CA LYS A 96 -12.92 -15.56 21.09
C LYS A 96 -13.95 -16.68 20.96
N HIS A 97 -14.46 -16.94 19.75
CA HIS A 97 -15.45 -17.98 19.48
C HIS A 97 -14.83 -19.31 19.04
N VAL A 98 -13.50 -19.40 18.95
CA VAL A 98 -12.76 -20.61 18.53
C VAL A 98 -12.18 -21.37 19.74
N SER A 99 -12.67 -21.08 20.96
CA SER A 99 -12.28 -21.76 22.20
C SER A 99 -13.29 -22.82 22.64
#